data_AF-A0A5B0S2M2-F1
#
_entry.id   AF-A0A5B0S2M2-F1
#
_cell.length_a   1.000
_cell.length_b   1.000
_cell.length_c   1.000
_cell.angle_alpha   90.00
_cell.angle_beta   90.00
_cell.angle_gamma   90.00
#
_symmetry.space_group_name_H-M   'P 1'
#
loop_
_entity.id
_entity.type
_entity.pdbx_description
1 polymer ?
#
loop_
_entity_poly.entity_id
_entity_poly.type
_entity_poly.pdbx_seq_one_letter_code
_entity_poly.pdbx_strand_id
1 'polypeptide(L)' 'MILFFNKIDLFKAKLLTSPLSSRFPDYDGDNSYESAAKFIHRNFLQLCRDPNKDIITHFTCATEFSA' A
#
# COMPACT_ATOMS: atom_id res chain seq x y z
N MET A 1 -7.60 -14.23 2.70
CA MET A 1 -6.32 -13.83 3.33
C MET A 1 -6.43 -12.36 3.70
N ILE A 2 -5.94 -11.93 4.88
CA ILE A 2 -6.10 -10.55 5.34
C ILE A 2 -4.75 -9.85 5.24
N LEU A 3 -4.70 -8.73 4.51
CA LEU A 3 -3.53 -7.87 4.39
C LEU A 3 -3.78 -6.57 5.17
N PHE A 4 -2.95 -6.32 6.18
CA PHE A 4 -2.98 -5.07 6.94
C PHE A 4 -1.81 -4.18 6.53
N PHE A 5 -2.12 -3.04 5.92
CA PHE A 5 -1.16 -1.95 5.76
C PHE A 5 -1.12 -1.11 7.03
N ASN A 6 -0.36 -1.57 8.02
CA ASN A 6 -0.15 -0.82 9.26
C ASN A 6 0.88 0.32 9.07
N LYS A 7 0.80 1.38 9.89
CA LYS A 7 1.69 2.56 9.90
C LYS A 7 1.62 3.46 8.65
N ILE A 8 0.40 3.76 8.20
CA ILE A 8 0.10 4.67 7.08
C ILE A 8 0.70 6.06 7.29
N ASP A 9 0.73 6.54 8.53
CA ASP A 9 1.34 7.80 8.96
C ASP A 9 2.84 7.88 8.59
N LEU A 10 3.62 6.84 8.95
CA LEU A 10 5.03 6.78 8.61
C LEU A 10 5.25 6.65 7.11
N PHE A 11 4.36 5.93 6.41
CA PHE A 11 4.44 5.78 4.97
C PHE A 11 4.25 7.12 4.27
N LYS A 12 3.23 7.91 4.67
CA LYS A 12 3.01 9.28 4.15
C LYS A 12 4.22 10.19 4.40
N ALA A 13 4.77 10.17 5.62
CA ALA A 13 5.94 10.98 5.97
C ALA A 13 7.20 10.59 5.16
N LYS A 14 7.41 9.29 4.93
CA LYS A 14 8.52 8.79 4.11
C LYS A 14 8.34 9.10 2.63
N LEU A 15 7.11 9.08 2.11
CA LEU A 15 6.85 9.38 0.71
C LEU A 15 7.28 10.81 0.33
N LEU A 16 7.18 11.76 1.27
CA LEU A 16 7.65 13.14 1.08
C LEU A 16 9.18 13.26 0.95
N THR A 17 9.93 12.43 1.67
CA THR A 17 11.41 12.49 1.71
C THR A 17 12.08 11.48 0.79
N SER A 18 11.37 10.41 0.43
CA SER A 18 11.84 9.29 -0.38
C SER A 18 10.71 8.86 -1.32
N PRO A 19 10.62 9.46 -2.52
CA PRO A 19 9.59 9.14 -3.49
C PRO A 19 9.61 7.67 -3.88
N LEU A 20 8.44 7.08 -4.13
CA LEU A 20 8.34 5.65 -4.44
C LEU A 20 9.05 5.30 -5.76
N SER A 21 9.00 6.20 -6.75
CA SER A 21 9.69 6.07 -8.04
C SER A 21 11.21 5.93 -7.92
N SER A 22 11.81 6.45 -6.84
CA SER A 22 13.26 6.32 -6.62
C SER A 22 13.70 4.89 -6.28
N ARG A 23 12.80 4.07 -5.74
CA ARG A 23 13.08 2.68 -5.32
C ARG A 23 12.39 1.64 -6.20
N PHE A 24 11.31 2.03 -6.85
CA PHE A 24 10.52 1.17 -7.73
C PHE A 24 10.49 1.80 -9.13
N PRO A 25 11.40 1.40 -10.03
CA PRO A 25 11.44 1.98 -11.39
C PRO A 25 10.17 1.68 -12.20
N ASP A 26 9.44 0.62 -11.85
CA ASP A 26 8.16 0.25 -12.48
C ASP A 26 6.97 1.09 -11.94
N TYR A 27 7.22 1.99 -10.98
CA TYR A 27 6.20 2.89 -10.46
C TYR A 27 6.13 4.19 -11.28
N ASP A 28 5.09 4.30 -12.09
CA ASP A 28 4.76 5.49 -12.90
C ASP A 28 3.65 6.37 -12.27
N GLY A 29 3.33 6.13 -10.99
CA GLY A 29 2.34 6.94 -10.28
C GLY A 29 2.92 8.26 -9.76
N ASP A 30 2.05 9.18 -9.41
CA ASP A 30 2.43 10.42 -8.73
C ASP A 30 2.90 10.15 -7.29
N ASN A 31 3.55 11.12 -6.64
CA ASN A 31 4.05 10.94 -5.27
C ASN A 31 2.93 11.05 -4.19
N SER A 32 1.68 10.78 -4.57
CA SER A 32 0.54 10.75 -3.66
C SER A 32 0.50 9.43 -2.89
N TYR A 33 -0.04 9.50 -1.67
CA TYR A 33 -0.24 8.33 -0.85
C TYR A 33 -1.12 7.30 -1.55
N GLU A 34 -2.17 7.76 -2.22
CA GLU A 34 -3.19 6.95 -2.86
C GLU A 34 -2.60 6.11 -4.00
N SER A 35 -1.81 6.73 -4.89
CA SER A 35 -1.17 6.01 -6.00
C SER A 35 -0.09 5.06 -5.50
N ALA A 36 0.71 5.50 -4.52
CA ALA A 36 1.78 4.70 -3.95
C ALA A 36 1.22 3.46 -3.22
N ALA A 37 0.17 3.63 -2.42
CA ALA A 37 -0.52 2.53 -1.74
C ALA A 37 -1.18 1.55 -2.73
N LYS A 38 -1.82 2.06 -3.80
CA LYS A 38 -2.38 1.20 -4.87
C LYS A 38 -1.32 0.39 -5.59
N PHE A 39 -0.14 0.95 -5.85
CA PHE A 39 0.96 0.22 -6.47
C PHE A 39 1.47 -0.91 -5.57
N ILE A 40 1.75 -0.60 -4.30
CA ILE A 40 2.20 -1.59 -3.32
C ILE A 40 1.14 -2.70 -3.18
N HIS A 41 -0.14 -2.32 -3.09
CA HIS A 41 -1.24 -3.27 -3.01
C HIS A 41 -1.29 -4.21 -4.21
N ARG A 42 -1.18 -3.68 -5.44
CA ARG A 42 -1.11 -4.49 -6.67
C ARG A 42 0.09 -5.45 -6.67
N ASN A 43 1.27 -5.00 -6.25
CA ASN A 43 2.44 -5.87 -6.12
C ASN A 43 2.22 -7.00 -5.11
N PHE A 44 1.57 -6.74 -3.98
CA PHE A 44 1.21 -7.78 -3.01
C PHE A 44 0.23 -8.80 -3.58
N LEU A 45 -0.77 -8.36 -4.35
CA LEU A 45 -1.71 -9.26 -5.02
C LEU A 45 -1.00 -10.15 -6.05
N GLN A 46 -0.03 -9.62 -6.82
CA GLN A 46 0.74 -10.43 -7.77
C GLN A 46 1.57 -11.54 -7.12
N LEU A 47 2.00 -11.34 -5.87
CA LEU A 47 2.71 -12.38 -5.10
C LEU A 47 1.79 -13.49 -4.58
N CYS A 48 0.47 -13.27 -4.61
CA CYS A 48 -0.50 -14.25 -4.17
C CYS A 48 -0.81 -15.24 -5.29
N ARG A 49 -0.23 -16.43 -5.18
CA ARG A 49 -0.30 -17.49 -6.20
C ARG A 49 -1.63 -18.25 -6.24
N ASP A 50 -2.57 -17.93 -5.35
CA ASP A 50 -3.86 -18.62 -5.24
C ASP A 50 -4.99 -17.69 -5.73
N PRO A 51 -5.44 -17.84 -6.98
CA PRO A 51 -6.48 -16.98 -7.57
C PRO A 51 -7.87 -17.22 -6.96
N ASN A 52 -8.05 -18.27 -6.14
CA ASN A 52 -9.32 -18.57 -5.46
C ASN A 52 -9.37 -18.04 -4.02
N LYS A 53 -8.28 -17.43 -3.53
CA LYS A 53 -8.27 -16.79 -2.22
C LYS A 53 -8.63 -15.33 -2.37
N ASP A 54 -9.84 -14.98 -1.93
CA ASP A 54 -10.21 -13.57 -1.77
C ASP A 54 -9.26 -12.90 -0.75
N ILE A 55 -8.56 -11.88 -1.23
CA ILE A 55 -7.68 -11.03 -0.42
C ILE A 55 -8.48 -9.82 0.00
N ILE A 56 -9.06 -9.92 1.20
CA ILE A 56 -9.79 -8.80 1.80
C ILE A 56 -8.73 -7.80 2.27
N THR A 57 -8.72 -6.64 1.61
CA THR A 57 -7.74 -5.58 1.87
C THR A 57 -8.39 -4.49 2.68
N HIS A 58 -7.94 -4.34 3.94
CA HIS A 58 -8.35 -3.26 4.80
C HIS A 58 -7.21 -2.25 4.93
N PHE A 59 -7.40 -1.05 4.39
CA PHE A 59 -6.52 0.08 4.66
C PHE A 59 -6.86 0.64 6.04
N THR A 60 -6.26 0.07 7.09
CA THR A 60 -6.50 0.51 8.47
C THR A 60 -5.50 1.59 8.87
N CYS A 61 -5.98 2.81 9.15
CA CYS A 61 -5.20 3.76 9.93
C CYS A 61 -5.26 3.27 11.39
N ALA A 62 -4.15 2.79 11.96
CA ALA A 62 -4.13 2.25 13.32
C ALA A 62 -4.43 3.29 14.43
N THR A 63 -4.80 4.51 14.06
CA THR A 63 -5.26 5.59 14.94
C THR A 63 -6.74 5.93 14.80
N GLU A 64 -7.49 5.29 13.89
CA GLU A 64 -8.92 5.55 13.73
C GLU A 64 -9.75 4.34 14.19
N PHE A 65 -10.20 4.41 15.45
CA PHE A 65 -11.42 3.73 15.85
C PHE A 65 -12.59 4.50 15.21
N SER A 66 -13.18 3.95 14.15
CA SER A 66 -14.53 4.33 13.74
C SER A 66 -15.49 3.21 14.14
N ALA A 67 -16.38 3.55 15.07
CA ALA A 67 -17.47 2.73 15.59
C ALA A 67 -18.46 2.26 14.52
#